data_AF-A0A9D9SIT0-F1
#
_entry.id   AF-A0A9D9SIT0-F1
#
_cell.length_a   1.000
_cell.length_b   1.000
_cell.length_c   1.000
_cell.angle_alpha   90.00
_cell.angle_beta   90.00
_cell.angle_gamma   90.00
#
_symmetry.space_group_name_H-M   'P 1'
#
loop_
_entity.id
_entity.type
_entity.pdbx_description
1 polymer ?
#
loop_
_entity_poly.entity_id
_entity_poly.type
_entity_poly.pdbx_seq_one_letter_code
_entity_poly.pdbx_strand_id
1 'polypeptide(L)' 'AGFLALFPTLPPAPVETMESLEQLRALWHGHRIAVHVTAASPGPGVDTPEDLDRVRQLLLT' A
#
# COMPACT_ATOMS: atom_id res chain seq x y z
N ALA A 1 -6.90 -7.65 -16.99
CA ALA A 1 -6.93 -7.67 -15.52
C ALA A 1 -6.94 -9.13 -15.05
N GLY A 2 -5.84 -9.62 -14.47
CA GLY A 2 -5.74 -11.02 -14.02
C GLY A 2 -5.57 -11.11 -12.51
N PHE A 3 -4.42 -10.63 -12.02
CA PHE A 3 -4.08 -10.72 -10.60
C PHE A 3 -5.05 -9.97 -9.68
N LEU A 4 -5.46 -8.74 -9.99
CA LEU A 4 -6.37 -7.96 -9.12
C LEU A 4 -7.75 -8.61 -8.94
N ALA A 5 -8.21 -9.40 -9.92
CA ALA A 5 -9.46 -10.16 -9.81
C ALA A 5 -9.27 -11.48 -9.03
N LEU A 6 -8.07 -12.07 -9.11
CA LEU A 6 -7.69 -13.28 -8.37
C LEU A 6 -7.42 -13.00 -6.88
N PHE A 7 -6.74 -11.90 -6.56
CA PHE A 7 -6.23 -11.62 -5.21
C PHE A 7 -7.29 -11.71 -4.10
N PRO A 8 -8.53 -11.18 -4.27
CA PRO A 8 -9.57 -11.29 -3.24
C PRO A 8 -10.08 -12.72 -3.02
N THR A 9 -9.88 -13.64 -3.98
CA THR A 9 -10.34 -15.03 -3.89
C THR A 9 -9.33 -15.96 -3.24
N LEU A 10 -8.09 -15.49 -3.03
CA LEU A 10 -7.05 -16.25 -2.35
C LEU A 10 -7.36 -16.35 -0.85
N PRO A 11 -7.19 -17.54 -0.23
CA PRO A 11 -7.28 -17.67 1.21
C PRO A 11 -6.29 -16.74 1.92
N PRO A 12 -6.67 -16.12 3.06
CA PRO A 12 -5.74 -15.32 3.86
C PRO A 12 -4.52 -16.14 4.29
N ALA A 13 -3.33 -15.54 4.27
CA ALA A 13 -2.14 -16.20 4.76
C ALA A 13 -2.09 -16.18 6.30
N PRO A 14 -1.60 -17.22 6.99
CA PRO A 14 -1.48 -17.17 8.46
C PRO A 14 -0.69 -15.95 8.96
N VAL A 15 0.38 -15.59 8.24
CA VAL A 15 1.24 -14.44 8.55
C VAL A 15 0.58 -13.09 8.25
N GLU A 16 -0.40 -13.02 7.35
CA GLU A 16 -1.16 -11.80 7.06
C GLU A 16 -1.91 -11.34 8.32
N THR A 17 -2.56 -12.27 9.03
CA THR A 17 -3.31 -11.96 10.26
C THR A 17 -2.38 -11.57 11.41
N MET A 18 -1.21 -12.21 11.51
CA MET A 18 -0.24 -11.91 12.57
C MET A 18 0.34 -10.49 12.43
N GLU A 19 0.64 -10.08 11.20
CA GLU A 19 1.28 -8.79 10.91
C GLU A 19 0.28 -7.68 10.52
N SER A 20 -0.98 -8.04 10.25
CA SER A 20 -1.98 -7.16 9.62
C SER A 20 -1.52 -6.57 8.27
N LEU A 21 -0.87 -7.39 7.43
CA LEU A 21 -0.25 -6.97 6.16
C LEU A 21 -0.76 -7.79 4.95
N GLU A 22 -1.66 -7.22 4.15
CA GLU A 22 -2.30 -7.88 3.01
C GLU A 22 -1.32 -8.36 1.92
N GLN A 23 -0.21 -7.65 1.71
CA GLN A 23 0.79 -8.02 0.72
C GLN A 23 1.42 -9.39 0.99
N LEU A 24 1.39 -9.86 2.24
CA LEU A 24 1.88 -11.18 2.61
C LEU A 24 1.02 -12.29 1.97
N ARG A 25 -0.27 -12.05 1.73
CA ARG A 25 -1.15 -12.99 1.01
C ARG A 25 -0.62 -13.28 -0.39
N ALA A 26 -0.19 -12.23 -1.10
CA ALA A 26 0.36 -12.38 -2.46
C ALA A 26 1.63 -13.23 -2.44
N LEU A 27 2.56 -12.91 -1.52
CA LEU A 27 3.83 -13.64 -1.38
C LEU A 27 3.62 -15.11 -0.97
N TRP A 28 2.69 -15.36 -0.05
CA TRP A 28 2.36 -16.70 0.42
C TRP A 28 1.87 -17.64 -0.70
N HIS A 29 1.06 -17.12 -1.62
CA HIS A 29 0.54 -17.87 -2.78
C HIS A 29 1.48 -17.84 -3.99
N GLY A 30 2.76 -17.52 -3.78
CA GLY A 30 3.81 -17.63 -4.80
C GLY A 30 3.88 -16.46 -5.80
N HIS A 31 3.13 -15.37 -5.57
CA HIS A 31 3.27 -14.16 -6.37
C HIS A 31 4.49 -13.33 -5.94
N ARG A 32 5.02 -12.52 -6.85
CA ARG A 32 6.18 -11.65 -6.60
C ARG A 32 5.75 -10.20 -6.57
N ILE A 33 6.32 -9.44 -5.65
CA ILE A 33 6.14 -7.99 -5.56
C ILE A 33 7.45 -7.34 -6.00
N ALA A 34 7.40 -6.51 -7.04
CA ALA A 34 8.54 -5.72 -7.47
C ALA A 34 8.69 -4.51 -6.55
N VAL A 35 9.91 -4.25 -6.08
CA VAL A 35 10.25 -3.12 -5.20
C VAL A 35 11.38 -2.33 -5.86
N HIS A 36 11.28 -1.01 -5.85
CA HIS A 36 12.28 -0.09 -6.39
C HIS A 36 12.61 0.98 -5.35
N VAL A 37 13.85 1.46 -5.38
CA VAL A 37 14.30 2.58 -4.52
C VAL A 37 13.96 3.90 -5.21
N THR A 38 13.32 4.80 -4.48
CA THR A 38 13.02 6.17 -4.95
C THR A 38 14.07 7.15 -4.43
N ALA A 39 14.38 8.18 -5.22
CA ALA A 39 15.35 9.21 -4.82
C ALA A 39 14.82 10.13 -3.72
N ALA A 40 13.50 10.25 -3.60
CA ALA A 40 12.82 11.02 -2.57
C ALA A 40 11.74 10.15 -1.92
N SER A 41 11.46 10.44 -0.64
CA SER A 41 10.33 9.87 0.07
C SER A 41 9.01 10.35 -0.55
N PRO A 42 7.95 9.53 -0.55
CA PRO A 42 6.62 9.99 -0.90
C PRO A 42 6.18 11.11 0.07
N GLY A 43 5.28 11.97 -0.41
CA GLY A 43 4.67 13.01 0.43
C GLY A 43 3.89 12.40 1.60
N PRO A 44 3.66 13.17 2.67
CA PRO A 44 2.87 12.70 3.81
C PRO A 44 1.43 12.37 3.40
N GLY A 45 0.81 11.45 4.13
CA GLY A 45 -0.63 11.18 4.04
C GLY A 45 -1.47 12.38 4.48
N VAL A 46 -2.75 12.38 4.10
CA VAL A 46 -3.75 13.36 4.54
C VAL A 46 -4.83 12.63 5.32
N ASP A 47 -4.63 12.54 6.63
CA ASP A 47 -5.53 11.80 7.52
C ASP A 47 -6.33 12.72 8.45
N THR A 48 -5.91 13.99 8.55
CA THR A 48 -6.55 15.03 9.38
C THR A 48 -6.88 16.29 8.58
N PRO A 49 -7.81 17.14 9.04
CA PRO A 49 -8.04 18.46 8.45
C PRO A 49 -6.77 19.32 8.35
N GLU A 50 -5.88 19.22 9.34
CA GLU A 50 -4.62 19.95 9.39
C GLU A 50 -3.63 19.48 8.32
N ASP A 51 -3.59 18.18 8.01
CA ASP A 51 -2.77 17.67 6.91
C ASP A 51 -3.28 18.18 5.56
N LEU A 52 -4.60 18.28 5.41
CA LEU A 52 -5.21 18.83 4.20
C LEU A 52 -4.81 20.30 4.01
N ASP A 53 -4.84 21.09 5.07
CA ASP A 53 -4.41 22.48 5.01
C ASP A 53 -2.91 22.60 4.69
N ARG A 54 -2.06 21.72 5.24
CA ARG A 54 -0.63 21.65 4.89
C ARG A 54 -0.43 21.36 3.40
N VAL A 55 -1.13 20.38 2.84
CA VAL A 55 -1.04 20.03 1.41
C VAL A 55 -1.57 21.16 0.53
N ARG A 56 -2.65 21.85 0.94
CA ARG A 56 -3.17 23.02 0.22
C ARG A 56 -2.13 24.13 0.09
N GLN A 57 -1.37 24.42 1.16
CA GLN A 57 -0.31 25.44 1.10
C GLN A 57 0.81 25.06 0.12
N LEU A 58 1.16 23.77 0.01
CA LEU A 58 2.16 23.28 -0.93
C LEU A 58 1.72 23.38 -2.41
N LEU A 59 0.41 23.44 -2.68
CA LEU A 59 -0.16 23.48 -4.04
C LEU A 59 -0.47 24.90 -4.52
N LEU A 60 -0.44 25.91 -3.63
CA LEU A 60 -0.68 27.32 -3.97
C LEU A 60 0.60 28.08 -4.33
N THR A 61 1.76 27.45 -4.20
CA THR A 61 3.08 27.90 -4.69
C THR A 61 3.43 27.24 -6.00
#